data_AF-A0A2V9XWZ7-F1
#
_entry.id   AF-A0A2V9XWZ7-F1
#
_cell.length_a   1.000
_cell.length_b   1.000
_cell.length_c   1.000
_cell.angle_alpha   90.00
_cell.angle_beta   90.00
_cell.angle_gamma   90.00
#
_symmetry.space_group_name_H-M   'P 1'
#
loop_
_entity.id
_entity.type
_entity.pdbx_description
1 polymer ?
#
loop_
_entity_poly.entity_id
_entity_poly.type
_entity_poly.pdbx_seq_one_letter_code
_entity_poly.pdbx_strand_id
1 'polypeptide(L)'
;QARVDAHKMRTGSLWQDDTKKVVRAMEQLAHAPIFIDDTPGISLSEMRAKARRLKQSQGRLDLIIVDYLQLMSGGGKRFENRTQEVSAISRGLKALAKELSVPVV
;
A
#
# COMPACT_ATOMS: atom_id res chain seq x y z
N GLN A 1 -13.91 13.40 1.55
CA GLN A 1 -13.07 13.95 0.46
C GLN A 1 -13.06 15.48 0.54
N ALA A 2 -11.89 16.13 0.40
CA ALA A 2 -11.76 17.58 0.53
C ALA A 2 -12.20 18.39 -0.71
N ARG A 3 -12.12 17.80 -1.92
CA ARG A 3 -12.41 18.48 -3.20
C ARG A 3 -11.67 19.83 -3.35
N VAL A 4 -10.40 19.85 -2.95
CA VAL A 4 -9.49 20.99 -3.11
C VAL A 4 -8.47 20.65 -4.18
N ASP A 5 -8.06 21.66 -4.96
CA ASP A 5 -7.05 21.54 -6.01
C ASP A 5 -5.70 21.07 -5.41
N ALA A 6 -5.15 19.99 -5.97
CA ALA A 6 -3.89 19.40 -5.54
C ALA A 6 -2.68 20.33 -5.73
N HIS A 7 -2.72 21.23 -6.73
CA HIS A 7 -1.67 22.24 -6.92
C HIS A 7 -1.69 23.26 -5.79
N LYS A 8 -2.88 23.78 -5.43
CA LYS A 8 -3.06 24.72 -4.30
C LYS A 8 -2.62 24.11 -2.96
N MET A 9 -2.91 22.83 -2.74
CA MET A 9 -2.43 22.11 -1.56
C MET A 9 -0.90 22.04 -1.50
N ARG A 10 -0.25 21.78 -2.64
CA ARG A 10 1.21 21.61 -2.71
C ARG A 10 1.96 22.95 -2.56
N THR A 11 1.39 24.03 -3.08
CA THR A 11 1.99 25.39 -3.00
C THR A 11 1.61 26.12 -1.72
N GLY A 12 0.70 25.58 -0.89
CA GLY A 12 0.20 26.24 0.32
C GLY A 12 -0.76 27.40 0.05
N SER A 13 -1.19 27.60 -1.21
CA SER A 13 -2.07 28.69 -1.62
C SER A 13 -3.54 28.34 -1.37
N LEU A 14 -3.89 28.05 -0.11
CA LEU A 14 -5.22 27.67 0.32
C LEU A 14 -5.99 28.89 0.84
N TRP A 15 -7.19 29.12 0.30
CA TRP A 15 -8.15 30.05 0.87
C TRP A 15 -8.73 29.46 2.15
N GLN A 16 -9.21 30.29 3.09
CA GLN A 16 -9.73 29.82 4.39
C GLN A 16 -10.76 28.68 4.26
N ASP A 17 -11.63 28.73 3.24
CA ASP A 17 -12.64 27.71 3.01
C ASP A 17 -12.06 26.38 2.49
N ASP A 18 -10.97 26.43 1.71
CA ASP A 18 -10.27 25.22 1.27
C ASP A 18 -9.54 24.56 2.45
N THR A 19 -8.94 25.35 3.34
CA THR A 19 -8.31 24.84 4.57
C THR A 19 -9.32 24.09 5.44
N LYS A 20 -10.54 24.63 5.62
CA LYS A 20 -11.60 23.96 6.38
C LYS A 20 -11.99 22.61 5.76
N LYS A 21 -12.09 22.52 4.43
CA LYS A 21 -12.38 21.26 3.73
C LYS A 21 -11.27 20.24 3.90
N VAL A 22 -10.01 20.68 3.86
CA VAL A 22 -8.84 19.81 4.06
C VAL A 22 -8.81 19.26 5.48
N VAL A 23 -8.97 20.11 6.50
CA VAL A 23 -8.99 19.67 7.91
C VAL A 23 -10.08 18.62 8.13
N ARG A 24 -11.31 18.87 7.65
CA ARG A 24 -12.41 17.91 7.77
C ARG A 24 -12.11 16.57 7.10
N ALA A 25 -11.46 16.59 5.94
CA ALA A 25 -11.08 15.36 5.25
C ALA A 25 -9.91 14.64 5.95
N MET A 26 -8.98 15.38 6.53
CA MET A 26 -7.87 14.83 7.32
C MET A 26 -8.37 14.16 8.60
N GLU A 27 -9.34 14.76 9.30
CA GLU A 27 -9.99 14.13 10.46
C GLU A 27 -10.62 12.79 10.07
N GLN A 28 -11.33 12.73 8.95
CA GLN A 28 -11.90 11.48 8.45
C GLN A 28 -10.82 10.44 8.12
N LEU A 29 -9.71 10.87 7.51
CA LEU A 29 -8.61 9.99 7.13
C LEU A 29 -7.81 9.49 8.35
N ALA A 30 -7.64 10.32 9.37
CA ALA A 30 -6.91 9.99 10.59
C ALA A 30 -7.55 8.83 11.37
N HIS A 31 -8.87 8.67 11.25
CA HIS A 31 -9.61 7.56 11.86
C HIS A 31 -9.79 6.37 10.89
N ALA A 32 -9.33 6.49 9.65
CA ALA A 32 -9.42 5.40 8.69
C ALA A 32 -8.37 4.33 9.02
N PRO A 33 -8.73 3.03 9.03
CA PRO A 33 -7.82 1.92 9.33
C PRO A 33 -6.94 1.60 8.11
N ILE A 34 -6.10 2.57 7.73
CA ILE A 34 -5.16 2.49 6.60
C ILE A 34 -3.76 2.37 7.18
N PHE A 35 -3.03 1.36 6.72
CA PHE A 35 -1.66 1.08 7.14
C PHE A 35 -0.75 1.19 5.93
N ILE A 36 0.31 1.99 6.04
CA ILE A 36 1.26 2.23 4.97
C ILE A 36 2.60 1.62 5.37
N ASP A 37 3.20 0.91 4.44
CA ASP A 37 4.56 0.37 4.55
C ASP A 37 5.37 0.92 3.38
N ASP A 38 6.36 1.75 3.69
CA ASP A 38 7.24 2.42 2.73
C ASP A 38 8.62 1.74 2.63
N THR A 39 8.74 0.48 3.07
CA THR A 39 10.00 -0.27 2.99
C THR A 39 10.44 -0.41 1.53
N PRO A 40 11.60 0.15 1.13
CA PRO A 40 12.07 0.05 -0.24
C PRO A 40 12.53 -1.38 -0.55
N GLY A 41 12.23 -1.87 -1.76
CA GLY A 41 12.74 -3.17 -2.21
C GLY A 41 12.13 -4.37 -1.48
N ILE A 42 11.00 -4.21 -0.78
CA ILE A 42 10.42 -5.25 0.08
C ILE A 42 10.29 -6.59 -0.67
N SER A 43 10.72 -7.66 -0.02
CA SER A 43 10.55 -9.01 -0.55
C SER A 43 9.13 -9.51 -0.29
N LEU A 44 8.67 -10.46 -1.12
CA LEU A 44 7.36 -11.09 -0.94
C LEU A 44 7.22 -11.78 0.44
N SER A 45 8.31 -12.36 0.96
CA SER A 45 8.33 -13.02 2.27
C SER A 45 8.14 -12.03 3.42
N GLU A 46 8.81 -10.88 3.36
CA GLU A 46 8.65 -9.81 4.35
C GLU A 46 7.24 -9.23 4.30
N MET A 47 6.74 -8.92 3.10
CA MET A 47 5.38 -8.44 2.90
C MET A 47 4.34 -9.41 3.48
N ARG A 48 4.50 -10.72 3.23
CA ARG A 48 3.65 -11.78 3.79
C ARG A 48 3.67 -11.77 5.31
N ALA A 49 4.85 -11.71 5.93
CA ALA A 49 4.99 -11.71 7.38
C ALA A 49 4.31 -10.48 8.01
N LYS A 50 4.51 -9.29 7.42
CA LYS A 50 3.89 -8.05 7.87
C LYS A 50 2.37 -8.07 7.72
N ALA A 51 1.84 -8.52 6.57
CA ALA A 51 0.40 -8.63 6.33
C ALA A 51 -0.29 -9.58 7.31
N ARG A 52 0.32 -10.74 7.61
CA ARG A 52 -0.18 -11.68 8.63
C ARG A 52 -0.23 -11.06 10.02
N ARG A 53 0.86 -10.40 10.42
CA ARG A 53 0.95 -9.74 11.72
C ARG A 53 -0.09 -8.62 11.84
N LEU A 54 -0.30 -7.85 10.78
CA LEU A 54 -1.30 -6.79 10.75
C LEU A 54 -2.71 -7.35 10.88
N LYS A 55 -3.05 -8.38 10.09
CA LYS A 55 -4.37 -9.04 10.19
C LYS A 55 -4.63 -9.59 11.59
N GLN A 56 -3.60 -10.15 12.23
CA GLN A 56 -3.71 -10.65 13.61
C GLN A 56 -3.89 -9.53 14.63
N SER A 57 -3.11 -8.44 14.52
CA SER A 57 -3.17 -7.34 15.50
C SER A 57 -4.45 -6.50 15.39
N GLN A 58 -4.98 -6.32 14.18
CA GLN A 58 -6.21 -5.57 13.91
C GLN A 58 -7.46 -6.44 13.92
N GLY A 59 -7.31 -7.77 13.98
CA GLY A 59 -8.39 -8.75 13.83
C GLY A 59 -8.94 -8.87 12.40
N ARG A 60 -8.53 -8.00 11.47
CA ARG A 60 -8.96 -7.98 10.07
C ARG A 60 -7.93 -7.34 9.15
N LEU A 61 -8.06 -7.66 7.86
CA LEU A 61 -7.36 -7.00 6.75
C LEU A 61 -8.23 -7.22 5.52
N ASP A 62 -8.69 -6.14 4.89
CA ASP A 62 -9.75 -6.21 3.86
C ASP A 62 -9.23 -5.96 2.44
N LEU A 63 -8.07 -5.31 2.31
CA LEU A 63 -7.44 -4.99 1.04
C LEU A 63 -5.94 -4.83 1.24
N ILE A 64 -5.16 -5.29 0.25
CA ILE A 64 -3.74 -5.00 0.12
C ILE A 64 -3.53 -4.33 -1.23
N ILE A 65 -2.84 -3.20 -1.24
CA ILE A 65 -2.47 -2.45 -2.45
C ILE A 65 -0.94 -2.47 -2.56
N VAL A 66 -0.41 -2.78 -3.74
CA VAL A 66 1.03 -2.79 -4.02
C VAL A 66 1.37 -1.80 -5.14
N ASP A 67 2.15 -0.78 -4.82
CA ASP A 67 2.63 0.22 -5.78
C ASP A 67 4.17 0.21 -5.84
N TYR A 68 4.84 -0.32 -6.86
CA TYR A 68 4.40 -1.19 -7.95
C TYR A 68 5.29 -2.45 -7.96
N LEU A 69 4.81 -3.55 -8.55
CA LEU A 69 5.47 -4.88 -8.47
C LEU A 69 6.96 -4.89 -8.84
N GLN A 70 7.38 -4.01 -9.75
CA GLN A 70 8.77 -3.93 -10.20
C GLN A 70 9.69 -3.26 -9.18
N LEU A 71 9.19 -2.76 -8.05
CA LEU A 71 10.02 -2.32 -6.93
C LEU A 71 10.23 -3.42 -5.90
N MET A 72 9.51 -4.54 -5.99
CA MET A 72 9.73 -5.68 -5.11
C MET A 72 10.99 -6.46 -5.50
N SER A 73 11.66 -6.99 -4.49
CA SER A 73 12.81 -7.89 -4.65
C SER A 73 12.35 -9.34 -4.68
N GLY A 74 12.87 -10.13 -5.63
CA GLY A 74 12.65 -11.57 -5.72
C GLY A 74 13.26 -12.38 -4.57
N GLY A 75 14.01 -11.74 -3.66
CA GLY A 75 14.55 -12.33 -2.44
C GLY A 75 15.65 -13.36 -2.72
N GLY A 76 16.93 -12.95 -2.66
CA GLY A 76 18.11 -13.82 -2.61
C GLY A 76 18.40 -14.69 -3.84
N LYS A 77 17.42 -14.96 -4.71
CA LYS A 77 17.60 -15.67 -5.98
C LYS A 77 18.08 -14.70 -7.04
N ARG A 78 19.25 -14.99 -7.61
CA ARG A 78 19.74 -14.31 -8.81
C ARG A 78 18.87 -14.75 -9.99
N PHE A 79 17.86 -13.96 -10.32
CA PHE A 79 17.11 -14.16 -11.55
C PHE A 79 17.94 -13.60 -12.70
N GLU A 80 18.23 -14.43 -13.70
CA GLU A 80 18.89 -13.97 -14.94
C GLU A 80 17.96 -13.08 -15.77
N ASN A 81 16.64 -13.22 -15.57
CA ASN A 81 15.62 -12.55 -16.36
C ASN A 81 14.58 -11.87 -15.45
N ARG A 82 14.51 -10.54 -15.52
CA ARG A 82 13.56 -9.71 -14.77
C ARG A 82 12.11 -10.11 -15.01
N THR A 83 11.75 -10.54 -16.22
CA THR A 83 10.39 -10.99 -16.55
C THR A 83 10.00 -12.24 -15.76
N GLN A 84 10.93 -13.17 -15.55
CA GLN A 84 10.69 -14.37 -14.75
C GLN A 84 10.50 -14.03 -13.26
N GLU A 85 11.26 -13.06 -12.77
CA GLU A 85 11.15 -12.56 -11.40
C GLU A 85 9.79 -11.92 -11.14
N VAL A 86 9.36 -10.98 -12.01
CA VAL A 86 8.02 -10.36 -11.92
C VAL A 86 6.92 -11.40 -12.00
N SER A 87 7.06 -12.41 -12.85
CA SER A 87 6.12 -13.53 -12.94
C SER A 87 6.06 -14.36 -11.66
N ALA A 88 7.20 -14.58 -10.99
CA ALA A 88 7.26 -15.27 -9.71
C ALA A 88 6.62 -14.45 -8.58
N ILE A 89 6.90 -13.14 -8.54
CA ILE A 89 6.29 -12.20 -7.59
C ILE A 89 4.76 -12.19 -7.76
N SER A 90 4.26 -12.06 -8.99
CA SER A 90 2.82 -12.08 -9.28
C SER A 90 2.12 -13.35 -8.80
N ARG A 91 2.70 -14.54 -9.08
CA ARG A 91 2.17 -15.81 -8.56
C ARG A 91 2.17 -15.86 -7.04
N GLY A 92 3.24 -15.36 -6.43
CA GLY A 92 3.39 -15.30 -4.99
C GLY A 92 2.40 -14.37 -4.30
N LEU A 93 2.07 -13.23 -4.92
CA LEU A 93 0.99 -12.34 -4.47
C LEU A 93 -0.38 -12.99 -4.62
N LYS A 94 -0.63 -13.73 -5.71
CA LYS A 94 -1.87 -14.50 -5.83
C LYS A 94 -2.01 -15.57 -4.75
N ALA A 95 -0.90 -16.22 -4.37
CA ALA A 95 -0.88 -17.17 -3.26
C ALA A 95 -1.15 -16.46 -1.92
N LEU A 96 -0.54 -15.30 -1.68
CA LEU A 96 -0.79 -14.47 -0.49
C LEU A 96 -2.27 -14.07 -0.39
N ALA A 97 -2.88 -13.64 -1.50
CA ALA A 97 -4.30 -13.28 -1.56
C ALA A 97 -5.21 -14.44 -1.12
N LYS A 98 -4.95 -15.65 -1.63
CA LYS A 98 -5.70 -16.86 -1.24
C LYS A 98 -5.48 -17.23 0.22
N GLU A 99 -4.23 -17.21 0.65
CA GLU A 99 -3.81 -17.56 2.02
C GLU A 99 -4.44 -16.65 3.07
N LEU A 100 -4.48 -15.34 2.82
CA LEU A 100 -5.10 -14.39 3.72
C LEU A 100 -6.61 -14.24 3.51
N SER A 101 -7.15 -14.76 2.40
CA SER A 101 -8.51 -14.47 1.93
C SER A 101 -8.76 -12.96 1.81
N VAL A 102 -7.78 -12.25 1.22
CA VAL A 102 -7.81 -10.78 1.04
C VAL A 102 -7.47 -10.45 -0.41
N PRO A 103 -8.24 -9.56 -1.07
CA PRO A 103 -7.87 -9.03 -2.38
C PRO A 103 -6.51 -8.31 -2.35
N VAL A 104 -5.69 -8.58 -3.37
CA VAL A 104 -4.41 -7.89 -3.61
C VAL A 104 -4.51 -7.19 -4.95
N VAL A 105 -4.24 -5.88 -4.97
CA VAL A 105 -4.29 -5.00 -6.15
C VAL A 105 -2.89 -4.49 -6.45
#